data_AF-A0A367IQP9-F1
#
_entry.id   AF-A0A367IQP9-F1
#
_cell.length_a   1.000
_cell.length_b   1.000
_cell.length_c   1.000
_cell.angle_alpha   90.00
_cell.angle_beta   90.00
_cell.angle_gamma   90.00
#
_symmetry.space_group_name_H-M   'P 1'
#
loop_
_entity.id
_entity.type
_entity.pdbx_description
1 polymer ?
#
loop_
_entity_poly.entity_id
_entity_poly.type
_entity_poly.pdbx_seq_one_letter_code
_entity_poly.pdbx_strand_id
1 'polypeptide(L)'
;MVQVLPINYNNEHYKPANFMNGEHNNYQHPTPPPHPHPPIQQHQQMPIPLPPVPMINHLMPHPHHPPGYFHPPPPPPHPHQPMYDQSQQYIDYANGAYPTMGFMYQGYSDISVYVPTLQKTYPLNSAILCRSPVLCQRIMEEQTSTLELDLYVLPETFHTIIGHLYRPLTPQEIMFFANEKPQIAIELLEAAEELGLEPLLDHLLLALNQNLNNQKTAMTYIEAMEPYQPLEEEEPRHWVETLEEDIVTYLAAVMPTQLEAFSPLIKVSGNVNIGQVTACGYMPSRTPPMRGFMDLARVYASLPQHLMIRCLESPKLPVQDAIQRSYFAKHVLSIVNSLKPDDKVELVAVLRFEKGKDTIAVVKQS
;
A
#
# COMPACT_ATOMS: atom_id res chain seq x y z
N MET A 1 21.72 -34.24 -18.91
CA MET A 1 23.08 -34.52 -18.42
C MET A 1 23.78 -33.20 -18.22
N VAL A 2 23.94 -32.77 -16.98
CA VAL A 2 24.62 -31.53 -16.59
C VAL A 2 26.05 -31.91 -16.23
N GLN A 3 27.04 -31.36 -16.93
CA GLN A 3 28.45 -31.55 -16.58
C GLN A 3 28.85 -30.51 -15.54
N VAL A 4 29.19 -30.99 -14.34
CA VAL A 4 29.84 -30.22 -13.29
C VAL A 4 31.32 -30.59 -13.33
N LEU A 5 32.20 -29.61 -13.58
CA LEU A 5 33.64 -29.78 -13.44
C LEU A 5 34.08 -29.16 -12.08
N PRO A 6 34.79 -29.91 -11.23
CA PRO A 6 35.33 -29.38 -9.99
C PRO A 6 36.67 -28.67 -10.27
N ILE A 7 36.83 -27.42 -9.80
CA ILE A 7 38.13 -26.74 -9.84
C ILE A 7 38.61 -26.52 -8.41
N ASN A 8 39.68 -27.25 -8.11
CA ASN A 8 40.51 -27.19 -6.92
C ASN A 8 41.52 -26.04 -7.07
N TYR A 9 41.69 -25.20 -6.04
CA TYR A 9 42.81 -24.26 -5.96
C TYR A 9 43.57 -24.47 -4.65
N ASN A 10 44.64 -25.25 -4.77
CA ASN A 10 45.80 -25.20 -3.88
C ASN A 10 46.82 -24.21 -4.49
N ASN A 11 47.21 -23.21 -3.69
CA ASN A 11 48.50 -22.48 -3.67
C ASN A 11 48.26 -21.19 -2.88
N GLU A 12 48.55 -21.12 -1.59
CA GLU A 12 49.88 -20.91 -0.99
C GLU A 12 50.56 -19.57 -1.35
N HIS A 13 51.02 -18.90 -0.27
CA HIS A 13 51.93 -17.74 -0.18
C HIS A 13 51.34 -16.34 -0.45
N TYR A 14 50.96 -15.64 0.64
CA TYR A 14 51.68 -14.47 1.19
C TYR A 14 50.94 -13.89 2.43
N LYS A 15 51.66 -13.78 3.55
CA LYS A 15 51.43 -12.91 4.73
C LYS A 15 52.82 -12.50 5.23
N PRO A 16 52.99 -11.50 6.11
CA PRO A 16 52.35 -10.18 6.21
C PRO A 16 53.43 -9.06 6.33
N ALA A 17 53.06 -7.78 6.25
CA ALA A 17 53.95 -6.68 6.64
C ALA A 17 53.34 -5.89 7.80
N ASN A 18 53.88 -6.14 8.99
CA ASN A 18 53.75 -5.29 10.17
C ASN A 18 54.71 -4.10 10.03
N PHE A 19 54.24 -2.90 10.38
CA PHE A 19 55.12 -1.82 10.86
C PHE A 19 54.63 -1.37 12.23
N MET A 20 55.55 -1.36 13.19
CA MET A 20 55.37 -0.92 14.56
C MET A 20 56.25 0.32 14.82
N ASN A 21 55.80 1.10 15.79
CA ASN A 21 56.48 2.12 16.62
C ASN A 21 56.41 3.61 16.24
N GLY A 22 55.98 4.39 17.24
CA GLY A 22 56.08 5.84 17.32
C GLY A 22 55.15 6.43 18.39
N GLU A 23 55.59 6.40 19.64
CA GLU A 23 54.91 6.87 20.85
C GLU A 23 54.85 8.42 21.01
N HIS A 24 53.86 8.89 21.80
CA HIS A 24 53.76 10.15 22.56
C HIS A 24 53.42 11.49 21.83
N ASN A 25 52.22 12.02 22.09
CA ASN A 25 52.05 13.34 22.72
C ASN A 25 50.61 13.62 23.20
N ASN A 26 50.51 13.97 24.47
CA ASN A 26 49.36 14.58 25.15
C ASN A 26 49.04 15.95 24.55
N TYR A 27 47.85 16.15 23.99
CA TYR A 27 47.20 17.46 23.97
C TYR A 27 45.69 17.31 24.14
N GLN A 28 45.22 17.76 25.30
CA GLN A 28 43.83 18.09 25.58
C GLN A 28 43.33 19.09 24.52
N HIS A 29 42.24 18.76 23.84
CA HIS A 29 41.44 19.75 23.11
C HIS A 29 40.08 19.93 23.80
N PRO A 30 39.72 21.17 24.15
CA PRO A 30 38.50 21.48 24.90
C PRO A 30 37.25 21.43 24.02
N THR A 31 36.16 21.00 24.64
CA THR A 31 34.77 21.15 24.19
C THR A 31 34.45 22.60 23.77
N PRO A 32 33.77 22.83 22.64
CA PRO A 32 33.28 24.15 22.29
C PRO A 32 32.10 24.58 23.20
N PRO A 33 31.99 25.87 23.56
CA PRO A 33 30.92 26.38 24.41
C PRO A 33 29.56 26.46 23.65
N PRO A 34 28.43 26.48 24.38
CA PRO A 34 27.10 26.59 23.79
C PRO A 34 26.84 27.97 23.19
N HIS A 35 26.19 28.00 22.03
CA HIS A 35 25.78 29.22 21.33
C HIS A 35 24.73 30.01 22.14
N PRO A 36 24.82 31.36 22.19
CA PRO A 36 23.82 32.20 22.84
C PRO A 36 22.54 32.28 21.99
N HIS A 37 21.40 32.08 22.65
CA HIS A 37 20.07 32.29 22.10
C HIS A 37 19.87 33.75 21.64
N PRO A 38 19.36 34.02 20.42
CA PRO A 38 18.90 35.34 20.05
C PRO A 38 17.55 35.66 20.72
N PRO A 39 17.27 36.94 21.04
CA PRO A 39 16.10 37.35 21.80
C PRO A 39 14.80 37.21 21.00
N ILE A 40 13.73 36.84 21.71
CA ILE A 40 12.34 36.83 21.28
C ILE A 40 11.96 38.23 20.78
N GLN A 41 11.87 38.40 19.46
CA GLN A 41 11.19 39.54 18.85
C GLN A 41 9.70 39.20 18.74
N GLN A 42 8.90 39.84 19.60
CA GLN A 42 7.45 39.95 19.46
C GLN A 42 7.11 40.49 18.07
N HIS A 43 6.71 39.63 17.15
CA HIS A 43 6.03 40.07 15.95
C HIS A 43 4.59 40.39 16.33
N GLN A 44 4.25 41.69 16.29
CA GLN A 44 2.88 42.17 16.27
C GLN A 44 2.13 41.50 15.12
N GLN A 45 0.99 40.87 15.43
CA GLN A 45 0.04 40.40 14.43
C GLN A 45 -0.48 41.61 13.64
N MET A 46 -0.11 41.70 12.37
CA MET A 46 -0.81 42.54 11.39
C MET A 46 -2.03 41.76 10.87
N PRO A 47 -3.25 42.33 10.87
CA PRO A 47 -4.42 41.68 10.29
C PRO A 47 -4.27 41.56 8.76
N ILE A 48 -4.53 40.36 8.24
CA ILE A 48 -4.62 40.11 6.80
C ILE A 48 -5.90 40.78 6.27
N PRO A 49 -5.86 41.62 5.23
CA PRO A 49 -7.08 42.18 4.62
C PRO A 49 -7.78 41.11 3.77
N LEU A 50 -9.04 40.83 4.08
CA LEU A 50 -9.93 40.04 3.22
C LEU A 50 -10.32 40.84 1.96
N PRO A 51 -10.47 40.20 0.78
CA PRO A 51 -11.04 40.85 -0.39
C PRO A 51 -12.54 41.14 -0.21
N PRO A 52 -13.09 42.24 -0.76
CA PRO A 52 -14.48 42.63 -0.55
C PRO A 52 -15.45 41.79 -1.38
N VAL A 53 -16.54 41.36 -0.75
CA VAL A 53 -17.71 40.74 -1.37
C VAL A 53 -18.54 41.83 -2.07
N PRO A 54 -18.99 41.66 -3.32
CA PRO A 54 -19.86 42.63 -3.96
C PRO A 54 -21.27 42.60 -3.33
N MET A 55 -21.64 43.67 -2.64
CA MET A 55 -23.02 43.97 -2.29
C MET A 55 -23.76 44.50 -3.52
N ILE A 56 -24.79 43.80 -3.97
CA ILE A 56 -25.81 44.40 -4.84
C ILE A 56 -26.87 45.02 -3.94
N ASN A 57 -26.98 46.34 -4.07
CA ASN A 57 -27.89 47.25 -3.39
C ASN A 57 -29.36 46.80 -3.47
N HIS A 58 -30.05 46.98 -2.34
CA HIS A 58 -31.48 47.25 -2.30
C HIS A 58 -31.85 48.46 -3.16
N LEU A 59 -33.01 48.41 -3.84
CA LEU A 59 -34.00 49.50 -3.93
C LEU A 59 -35.34 48.98 -4.50
N MET A 60 -36.39 49.29 -3.74
CA MET A 60 -37.84 49.07 -3.85
C MET A 60 -38.51 49.39 -5.22
N PRO A 61 -39.81 49.06 -5.52
CA PRO A 61 -40.95 49.12 -4.59
C PRO A 61 -42.05 48.04 -4.67
N HIS A 62 -42.79 47.92 -3.57
CA HIS A 62 -44.11 47.28 -3.49
C HIS A 62 -45.14 47.98 -4.38
N PRO A 63 -46.11 47.22 -4.90
CA PRO A 63 -47.49 47.68 -4.93
C PRO A 63 -48.42 46.75 -4.14
N HIS A 64 -49.24 47.37 -3.31
CA HIS A 64 -50.37 46.79 -2.59
C HIS A 64 -51.43 46.22 -3.54
N HIS A 65 -51.96 45.03 -3.25
CA HIS A 65 -53.27 44.55 -3.73
C HIS A 65 -53.94 43.60 -2.68
N PRO A 66 -55.28 43.44 -2.71
CA PRO A 66 -56.18 43.40 -1.54
C PRO A 66 -56.44 41.97 -0.97
N PRO A 67 -57.18 41.82 0.15
CA PRO A 67 -57.34 40.53 0.81
C PRO A 67 -58.45 39.69 0.15
N GLY A 68 -58.15 38.40 -0.02
CA GLY A 68 -59.13 37.36 -0.32
C GLY A 68 -59.16 36.97 -1.80
N TYR A 69 -58.63 35.78 -2.11
CA TYR A 69 -59.27 34.70 -2.87
C TYR A 69 -58.36 33.47 -2.74
N PHE A 70 -58.98 32.30 -2.58
CA PHE A 70 -58.40 31.00 -2.27
C PHE A 70 -57.17 30.62 -3.13
N HIS A 71 -56.11 30.10 -2.51
CA HIS A 71 -55.06 29.34 -3.21
C HIS A 71 -55.61 27.94 -3.57
N PRO A 72 -55.40 27.43 -4.80
CA PRO A 72 -55.71 26.05 -5.12
C PRO A 72 -54.73 25.11 -4.39
N PRO A 73 -55.14 23.88 -4.02
CA PRO A 73 -54.22 22.90 -3.42
C PRO A 73 -53.13 22.49 -4.41
N PRO A 74 -51.94 22.09 -3.93
CA PRO A 74 -50.85 21.62 -4.78
C PRO A 74 -51.26 20.36 -5.56
N PRO A 75 -50.72 20.13 -6.77
CA PRO A 75 -51.06 18.97 -7.57
C PRO A 75 -50.56 17.67 -6.89
N PRO A 76 -51.28 16.55 -7.03
CA PRO A 76 -50.83 15.26 -6.51
C PRO A 76 -49.57 14.80 -7.24
N PRO A 77 -48.66 14.05 -6.57
CA PRO A 77 -47.47 13.53 -7.21
C PRO A 77 -47.85 12.55 -8.32
N HIS A 78 -47.36 12.81 -9.54
CA HIS A 78 -47.51 11.89 -10.66
C HIS A 78 -46.74 10.59 -10.38
N PRO A 79 -47.31 9.42 -10.70
CA PRO A 79 -46.57 8.17 -10.63
C PRO A 79 -45.54 8.13 -11.75
N HIS A 80 -44.26 8.22 -11.41
CA HIS A 80 -43.18 7.95 -12.36
C HIS A 80 -43.23 6.47 -12.75
N GLN A 81 -43.47 6.21 -14.04
CA GLN A 81 -43.29 4.90 -14.63
C GLN A 81 -41.79 4.55 -14.67
N PRO A 82 -41.41 3.27 -14.47
CA PRO A 82 -40.02 2.87 -14.52
C PRO A 82 -39.54 2.86 -15.97
N MET A 83 -38.66 3.80 -16.30
CA MET A 83 -37.72 3.63 -17.40
C MET A 83 -36.67 2.62 -16.92
N TYR A 84 -36.67 1.43 -17.50
CA TYR A 84 -35.54 0.51 -17.36
C TYR A 84 -34.33 1.12 -18.06
N ASP A 85 -33.43 1.71 -17.27
CA ASP A 85 -32.07 1.99 -17.70
C ASP A 85 -31.17 0.85 -17.19
N GLN A 86 -30.45 0.25 -18.12
CA GLN A 86 -29.82 -1.07 -18.00
C GLN A 86 -28.38 -0.96 -17.47
N SER A 87 -28.18 -0.17 -16.39
CA SER A 87 -26.83 0.07 -15.85
C SER A 87 -26.72 0.35 -14.33
N GLN A 88 -27.76 0.10 -13.53
CA GLN A 88 -27.66 0.24 -12.06
C GLN A 88 -27.83 -1.09 -11.33
N GLN A 89 -26.71 -1.70 -10.93
CA GLN A 89 -26.66 -2.61 -9.77
C GLN A 89 -26.39 -1.84 -8.47
N TYR A 90 -26.86 -0.60 -8.38
CA TYR A 90 -26.87 0.12 -7.11
C TYR A 90 -28.15 -0.28 -6.38
N ILE A 91 -28.03 -1.13 -5.36
CA ILE A 91 -29.15 -1.45 -4.48
C ILE A 91 -29.70 -0.12 -3.96
N ASP A 92 -30.97 0.15 -4.24
CA ASP A 92 -31.67 1.39 -3.90
C ASP A 92 -31.74 1.53 -2.37
N TYR A 93 -30.81 2.30 -1.80
CA TYR A 93 -30.79 2.65 -0.38
C TYR A 93 -31.88 3.69 -0.08
N ALA A 94 -33.14 3.28 -0.20
CA ALA A 94 -34.27 4.14 0.10
C ALA A 94 -34.36 4.42 1.62
N ASN A 95 -34.17 5.70 1.97
CA ASN A 95 -34.75 6.41 3.12
C ASN A 95 -34.94 5.63 4.42
N GLY A 96 -33.86 5.44 5.18
CA GLY A 96 -33.92 5.12 6.60
C GLY A 96 -32.94 6.00 7.35
N ALA A 97 -33.45 7.01 8.07
CA ALA A 97 -32.67 7.87 8.95
C ALA A 97 -32.11 7.08 10.13
N TYR A 98 -31.05 6.30 9.91
CA TYR A 98 -30.25 5.74 10.99
C TYR A 98 -29.23 6.81 11.41
N PRO A 99 -29.31 7.32 12.66
CA PRO A 99 -28.35 8.30 13.13
C PRO A 99 -26.95 7.68 13.17
N THR A 100 -25.94 8.54 13.06
CA THR A 100 -24.50 8.28 12.94
C THR A 100 -23.86 7.51 14.12
N MET A 101 -24.67 6.93 15.03
CA MET A 101 -24.31 6.05 16.16
C MET A 101 -25.11 4.72 16.16
N GLY A 102 -25.60 4.28 15.00
CA GLY A 102 -26.82 3.48 14.84
C GLY A 102 -26.90 2.05 15.39
N PHE A 103 -25.84 1.39 15.86
CA PHE A 103 -25.94 0.02 16.43
C PHE A 103 -25.84 -0.04 17.96
N MET A 104 -25.47 1.05 18.64
CA MET A 104 -25.37 1.04 20.11
C MET A 104 -26.73 1.14 20.83
N TYR A 105 -27.82 1.41 20.09
CA TYR A 105 -29.17 1.44 20.65
C TYR A 105 -29.80 0.04 20.62
N GLN A 106 -29.79 -0.63 21.76
CA GLN A 106 -30.29 -2.00 22.01
C GLN A 106 -31.80 -2.22 21.76
N GLY A 107 -32.55 -1.23 21.28
CA GLY A 107 -34.03 -1.28 21.25
C GLY A 107 -34.65 -2.21 20.21
N TYR A 108 -33.91 -2.62 19.19
CA TYR A 108 -34.44 -3.35 18.02
C TYR A 108 -33.52 -4.47 17.50
N SER A 109 -32.63 -5.01 18.35
CA SER A 109 -31.77 -6.14 17.98
C SER A 109 -32.54 -7.45 18.05
N ASP A 110 -32.49 -8.25 17.00
CA ASP A 110 -33.13 -9.56 16.87
C ASP A 110 -32.10 -10.70 16.71
N ILE A 111 -30.81 -10.38 16.60
CA ILE A 111 -29.72 -11.35 16.49
C ILE A 111 -28.53 -10.97 17.38
N SER A 112 -27.89 -11.98 18.00
CA SER A 112 -26.66 -11.82 18.77
C SER A 112 -25.46 -12.32 17.98
N VAL A 113 -24.53 -11.43 17.65
CA VAL A 113 -23.31 -11.80 16.91
C VAL A 113 -22.14 -11.94 17.88
N TYR A 114 -21.61 -13.16 18.02
CA TYR A 114 -20.39 -13.41 18.76
C TYR A 114 -19.18 -13.31 17.83
N VAL A 115 -18.17 -12.55 18.23
CA VAL A 115 -16.91 -12.38 17.49
C VAL A 115 -15.80 -12.99 18.34
N PRO A 116 -15.32 -14.21 18.03
CA PRO A 116 -14.38 -14.94 18.89
C PRO A 116 -13.05 -14.22 19.09
N THR A 117 -12.53 -13.59 18.03
CA THR A 117 -11.28 -12.81 18.03
C THR A 117 -11.33 -11.62 19.00
N LEU A 118 -12.51 -11.04 19.19
CA LEU A 118 -12.76 -9.95 20.13
C LEU A 118 -13.30 -10.43 21.49
N GLN A 119 -13.60 -11.73 21.62
CA GLN A 119 -14.26 -12.36 22.76
C GLN A 119 -15.51 -11.58 23.20
N LYS A 120 -16.29 -11.08 22.24
CA LYS A 120 -17.39 -10.15 22.51
C LYS A 120 -18.64 -10.48 21.70
N THR A 121 -19.79 -10.32 22.35
CA THR A 121 -21.10 -10.47 21.72
C THR A 121 -21.73 -9.09 21.48
N TYR A 122 -22.26 -8.90 20.29
CA TYR A 122 -22.90 -7.67 19.84
C TYR A 122 -24.38 -7.93 19.55
N PRO A 123 -25.31 -7.20 20.18
CA PRO A 123 -26.71 -7.22 19.79
C PRO A 123 -26.88 -6.42 18.49
N LEU A 124 -27.24 -7.08 17.39
CA LEU A 124 -27.35 -6.48 16.06
C LEU A 124 -28.73 -6.76 15.44
N ASN A 125 -28.96 -6.21 14.24
CA ASN A 125 -30.20 -6.40 13.51
C ASN A 125 -29.97 -7.27 12.27
N SER A 126 -30.70 -8.39 12.17
CA SER A 126 -30.57 -9.36 11.08
C SER A 126 -30.82 -8.71 9.71
N ALA A 127 -31.82 -7.83 9.59
CA ALA A 127 -32.15 -7.15 8.35
C ALA A 127 -31.03 -6.22 7.85
N ILE A 128 -30.20 -5.69 8.76
CA ILE A 128 -29.00 -4.92 8.40
C ILE A 128 -27.86 -5.85 8.03
N LEU A 129 -27.65 -6.94 8.77
CA LEU A 129 -26.62 -7.93 8.44
C LEU A 129 -26.85 -8.57 7.07
N CYS A 130 -28.10 -8.81 6.68
CA CYS A 130 -28.48 -9.34 5.37
C CYS A 130 -28.13 -8.41 4.18
N ARG A 131 -27.58 -7.22 4.43
CA ARG A 131 -26.98 -6.39 3.37
C ARG A 131 -25.63 -6.94 2.89
N SER A 132 -24.98 -7.80 3.69
CA SER A 132 -23.93 -8.70 3.22
C SER A 132 -24.58 -9.94 2.59
N PRO A 133 -24.27 -10.29 1.34
CA PRO A 133 -24.77 -11.51 0.70
C PRO A 133 -24.42 -12.78 1.51
N VAL A 134 -23.19 -12.85 2.02
CA VAL A 134 -22.69 -13.99 2.81
C VAL A 134 -23.46 -14.14 4.12
N LEU A 135 -23.63 -13.03 4.86
CA LEU A 135 -24.39 -13.06 6.12
C LEU A 135 -25.88 -13.32 5.88
N CYS A 136 -26.46 -12.77 4.80
CA CYS A 136 -27.84 -13.03 4.42
C CYS A 136 -28.07 -14.53 4.23
N GLN A 137 -27.20 -15.17 3.45
CA GLN A 137 -27.24 -16.60 3.21
C GLN A 137 -27.11 -17.40 4.52
N ARG A 138 -26.08 -17.12 5.34
CA ARG A 138 -25.90 -17.82 6.64
C ARG A 138 -27.11 -17.67 7.55
N ILE A 139 -27.66 -16.46 7.70
CA ILE A 139 -28.82 -16.22 8.57
C ILE A 139 -30.05 -16.99 8.07
N MET A 140 -30.26 -17.06 6.75
CA MET A 140 -31.36 -17.82 6.16
C MET A 140 -31.20 -19.34 6.30
N GLU A 141 -29.96 -19.84 6.24
CA GLU A 141 -29.63 -21.27 6.35
C GLU A 141 -29.64 -21.78 7.80
N GLU A 142 -28.99 -21.05 8.72
CA GLU A 142 -28.87 -21.45 10.12
C GLU A 142 -30.20 -21.27 10.88
N GLN A 143 -31.00 -20.25 10.51
CA GLN A 143 -32.26 -19.89 11.19
C GLN A 143 -32.12 -19.74 12.71
N THR A 144 -30.96 -19.28 13.17
CA THR A 144 -30.62 -19.04 14.58
C THR A 144 -30.73 -17.56 14.94
N SER A 145 -30.97 -17.27 16.22
CA SER A 145 -30.88 -15.91 16.77
C SER A 145 -29.47 -15.54 17.23
N THR A 146 -28.48 -16.40 16.94
CA THR A 146 -27.09 -16.27 17.35
C THR A 146 -26.19 -16.62 16.18
N LEU A 147 -25.27 -15.72 15.84
CA LEU A 147 -24.33 -15.91 14.75
C LEU A 147 -22.90 -15.79 15.29
N GLU A 148 -22.03 -16.73 14.95
CA GLU A 148 -20.60 -16.64 15.22
C GLU A 148 -19.88 -16.13 13.98
N LEU A 149 -19.15 -15.02 14.12
CA LEU A 149 -18.49 -14.34 13.01
C LEU A 149 -16.97 -14.30 13.24
N ASP A 150 -16.26 -15.19 12.55
CA ASP A 150 -14.82 -15.38 12.63
C ASP A 150 -14.06 -14.39 11.75
N LEU A 151 -14.17 -13.10 12.06
CA LEU A 151 -13.36 -12.07 11.42
C LEU A 151 -12.10 -11.81 12.25
N TYR A 152 -10.93 -12.02 11.65
CA TYR A 152 -9.61 -11.71 12.21
C TYR A 152 -9.29 -10.22 12.07
N VAL A 153 -10.03 -9.40 12.80
CA VAL A 153 -9.96 -7.93 12.70
C VAL A 153 -9.89 -7.24 14.06
N LEU A 154 -9.34 -6.03 14.08
CA LEU A 154 -9.36 -5.17 15.27
C LEU A 154 -10.78 -4.71 15.60
N PRO A 155 -11.05 -4.34 16.87
CA PRO A 155 -12.35 -3.81 17.28
C PRO A 155 -12.81 -2.62 16.42
N GLU A 156 -11.89 -1.74 16.04
CA GLU A 156 -12.22 -0.57 15.22
C GLU A 156 -12.66 -0.97 13.80
N THR A 157 -11.95 -1.90 13.17
CA THR A 157 -12.30 -2.47 11.87
C THR A 157 -13.67 -3.15 11.93
N PHE A 158 -13.93 -3.94 12.96
CA PHE A 158 -15.23 -4.59 13.17
C PHE A 158 -16.37 -3.55 13.25
N HIS A 159 -16.23 -2.51 14.07
CA HIS A 159 -17.25 -1.47 14.14
C HIS A 159 -17.41 -0.72 12.81
N THR A 160 -16.34 -0.57 12.05
CA THR A 160 -16.35 0.12 10.76
C THR A 160 -17.08 -0.70 9.70
N ILE A 161 -16.82 -2.01 9.59
CA ILE A 161 -17.48 -2.88 8.61
C ILE A 161 -18.96 -3.09 8.94
N ILE A 162 -19.30 -3.28 10.22
CA ILE A 162 -20.71 -3.33 10.64
C ILE A 162 -21.37 -1.96 10.39
N GLY A 163 -20.68 -0.86 10.71
CA GLY A 163 -21.14 0.49 10.42
C GLY A 163 -21.42 0.73 8.93
N HIS A 164 -20.59 0.17 8.05
CA HIS A 164 -20.79 0.21 6.60
C HIS A 164 -22.12 -0.44 6.18
N LEU A 165 -22.49 -1.56 6.81
CA LEU A 165 -23.78 -2.20 6.55
C LEU A 165 -24.96 -1.30 6.96
N TYR A 166 -24.83 -0.49 8.02
CA TYR A 166 -25.86 0.49 8.38
C TYR A 166 -25.90 1.69 7.42
N ARG A 167 -24.72 2.27 7.16
CA ARG A 167 -24.51 3.42 6.29
C ARG A 167 -23.21 3.18 5.49
N PRO A 168 -23.29 3.06 4.15
CA PRO A 168 -22.11 2.88 3.33
C PRO A 168 -21.06 3.96 3.59
N LEU A 169 -19.80 3.53 3.62
CA LEU A 169 -18.65 4.43 3.73
C LEU A 169 -18.58 5.31 2.49
N THR A 170 -18.37 6.60 2.70
CA THR A 170 -18.19 7.56 1.62
C THR A 170 -16.78 7.42 1.01
N PRO A 171 -16.58 7.83 -0.24
CA PRO A 171 -15.25 7.84 -0.85
C PRO A 171 -14.21 8.62 -0.03
N GLN A 172 -14.63 9.69 0.64
CA GLN A 172 -13.75 10.49 1.51
C GLN A 172 -13.29 9.71 2.75
N GLU A 173 -14.19 8.92 3.35
CA GLU A 173 -13.86 8.06 4.49
C GLU A 173 -12.92 6.92 4.08
N ILE A 174 -13.16 6.31 2.92
CA ILE A 174 -12.29 5.27 2.35
C ILE A 174 -10.89 5.83 2.12
N MET A 175 -10.77 7.01 1.47
CA MET A 175 -9.49 7.67 1.27
C MET A 175 -8.81 8.05 2.59
N PHE A 176 -9.58 8.48 3.60
CA PHE A 176 -9.04 8.76 4.92
C PHE A 176 -8.42 7.51 5.56
N PHE A 177 -9.09 6.36 5.48
CA PHE A 177 -8.51 5.11 5.99
C PHE A 177 -7.24 4.73 5.24
N ALA A 178 -7.24 4.78 3.90
CA ALA A 178 -6.06 4.47 3.10
C ALA A 178 -4.85 5.38 3.43
N ASN A 179 -5.09 6.65 3.75
CA ASN A 179 -4.03 7.63 4.03
C ASN A 179 -3.55 7.60 5.49
N GLU A 180 -4.47 7.62 6.44
CA GLU A 180 -4.18 7.86 7.86
C GLU A 180 -4.20 6.59 8.71
N LYS A 181 -4.91 5.55 8.25
CA LYS A 181 -5.14 4.30 9.00
C LYS A 181 -4.99 3.05 8.09
N PRO A 182 -3.82 2.86 7.47
CA PRO A 182 -3.63 1.81 6.46
C PRO A 182 -3.84 0.39 7.00
N GLN A 183 -3.53 0.14 8.28
CA GLN A 183 -3.84 -1.13 8.94
C GLN A 183 -5.34 -1.44 8.89
N ILE A 184 -6.19 -0.46 9.24
CA ILE A 184 -7.65 -0.64 9.21
C ILE A 184 -8.13 -0.79 7.77
N ALA A 185 -7.58 -0.03 6.81
CA ALA A 185 -7.93 -0.17 5.40
C ALA A 185 -7.64 -1.60 4.87
N ILE A 186 -6.52 -2.20 5.27
CA ILE A 186 -6.13 -3.56 4.88
C ILE A 186 -7.02 -4.60 5.58
N GLU A 187 -7.29 -4.46 6.88
CA GLU A 187 -8.24 -5.36 7.56
C GLU A 187 -9.67 -5.23 7.01
N LEU A 188 -10.05 -4.06 6.50
CA LEU A 188 -11.33 -3.87 5.81
C LEU A 188 -11.36 -4.57 4.44
N LEU A 189 -10.23 -4.78 3.76
CA LEU A 189 -10.19 -5.62 2.56
C LEU A 189 -10.57 -7.05 2.90
N GLU A 190 -9.95 -7.60 3.94
CA GLU A 190 -10.26 -8.94 4.43
C GLU A 190 -11.74 -9.07 4.80
N ALA A 191 -12.24 -8.16 5.63
CA ALA A 191 -13.63 -8.19 6.05
C ALA A 191 -14.60 -7.97 4.88
N ALA A 192 -14.23 -7.18 3.87
CA ALA A 192 -15.08 -6.97 2.71
C ALA A 192 -15.14 -8.22 1.81
N GLU A 193 -14.01 -8.93 1.62
CA GLU A 193 -13.97 -10.17 0.86
C GLU A 193 -14.77 -11.29 1.56
N GLU A 194 -14.51 -11.53 2.85
CA GLU A 194 -15.21 -12.55 3.66
C GLU A 194 -16.73 -12.31 3.74
N LEU A 195 -17.16 -11.05 3.69
CA LEU A 195 -18.59 -10.69 3.75
C LEU A 195 -19.24 -10.54 2.37
N GLY A 196 -18.50 -10.72 1.27
CA GLY A 196 -19.02 -10.51 -0.10
C GLY A 196 -19.49 -9.07 -0.34
N LEU A 197 -18.68 -8.10 0.07
CA LEU A 197 -18.94 -6.67 -0.10
C LEU A 197 -18.05 -6.12 -1.23
N GLU A 198 -18.24 -6.62 -2.44
CA GLU A 198 -17.38 -6.34 -3.61
C GLU A 198 -17.26 -4.83 -3.91
N PRO A 199 -18.34 -4.02 -3.85
CA PRO A 199 -18.20 -2.59 -4.06
C PRO A 199 -17.26 -1.93 -3.04
N LEU A 200 -17.30 -2.34 -1.77
CA LEU A 200 -16.40 -1.78 -0.76
C LEU A 200 -14.95 -2.23 -1.02
N LEU A 201 -14.77 -3.52 -1.35
CA LEU A 201 -13.47 -4.10 -1.68
C LEU A 201 -12.78 -3.35 -2.82
N ASP A 202 -13.50 -3.13 -3.93
CA ASP A 202 -12.98 -2.42 -5.11
C ASP A 202 -12.56 -0.98 -4.79
N HIS A 203 -13.38 -0.25 -4.03
CA HIS A 203 -13.07 1.13 -3.65
C HIS A 203 -11.87 1.20 -2.70
N LEU A 204 -11.71 0.24 -1.79
CA LEU A 204 -10.55 0.15 -0.90
C LEU A 204 -9.26 -0.13 -1.67
N LEU A 205 -9.27 -1.12 -2.57
CA LEU A 205 -8.12 -1.44 -3.43
C LEU A 205 -7.70 -0.23 -4.27
N LEU A 206 -8.68 0.44 -4.90
CA LEU A 206 -8.42 1.66 -5.67
C LEU A 206 -7.81 2.77 -4.80
N ALA A 207 -8.36 3.02 -3.61
CA ALA A 207 -7.87 4.05 -2.70
C ALA A 207 -6.44 3.76 -2.20
N LEU A 208 -6.16 2.50 -1.84
CA LEU A 208 -4.84 2.06 -1.40
C LEU A 208 -3.80 2.22 -2.51
N ASN A 209 -4.14 1.82 -3.75
CA ASN A 209 -3.29 2.00 -4.92
C ASN A 209 -3.01 3.49 -5.22
N GLN A 210 -4.04 4.34 -5.18
CA GLN A 210 -3.86 5.79 -5.34
C GLN A 210 -2.94 6.42 -4.29
N ASN A 211 -2.84 5.83 -3.10
CA ASN A 211 -1.95 6.29 -2.04
C ASN A 211 -0.53 5.67 -2.12
N LEU A 212 -0.26 4.72 -3.03
CA LEU A 212 1.09 4.19 -3.30
C LEU A 212 1.97 5.22 -4.04
N ASN A 213 2.44 6.23 -3.30
CA ASN A 213 3.24 7.33 -3.85
C ASN A 213 4.66 7.42 -3.27
N ASN A 214 4.96 6.72 -2.17
CA ASN A 214 6.25 6.76 -1.49
C ASN A 214 6.63 5.40 -0.87
N GLN A 215 7.93 5.22 -0.59
CA GLN A 215 8.46 3.98 -0.01
C GLN A 215 7.80 3.63 1.34
N LYS A 216 7.59 4.63 2.22
CA LYS A 216 7.06 4.40 3.57
C LYS A 216 5.67 3.76 3.49
N THR A 217 4.79 4.29 2.64
CA THR A 217 3.44 3.73 2.43
C THR A 217 3.51 2.29 1.93
N ALA A 218 4.35 2.00 0.93
CA ALA A 218 4.51 0.65 0.41
C ALA A 218 4.99 -0.33 1.50
N MET A 219 5.97 0.06 2.32
CA MET A 219 6.43 -0.77 3.44
C MET A 219 5.35 -0.97 4.50
N THR A 220 4.58 0.08 4.84
CA THR A 220 3.45 -0.05 5.77
C THR A 220 2.42 -1.05 5.27
N TYR A 221 2.13 -1.08 3.97
CA TYR A 221 1.19 -2.05 3.42
C TYR A 221 1.75 -3.47 3.49
N ILE A 222 3.02 -3.66 3.13
CA ILE A 222 3.69 -4.97 3.21
C ILE A 222 3.63 -5.52 4.64
N GLU A 223 3.92 -4.68 5.64
CA GLU A 223 3.85 -5.06 7.06
C GLU A 223 2.42 -5.42 7.49
N ALA A 224 1.44 -4.60 7.10
CA ALA A 224 0.03 -4.85 7.43
C ALA A 224 -0.57 -6.08 6.71
N MET A 225 -0.01 -6.46 5.56
CA MET A 225 -0.39 -7.65 4.79
C MET A 225 0.25 -8.94 5.29
N GLU A 226 1.29 -8.88 6.13
CA GLU A 226 2.02 -10.05 6.64
C GLU A 226 1.10 -11.12 7.26
N PRO A 227 0.08 -10.79 8.08
CA PRO A 227 -0.81 -11.79 8.67
C PRO A 227 -1.70 -12.51 7.65
N TYR A 228 -1.85 -11.95 6.46
CA TYR A 228 -2.76 -12.42 5.43
C TYR A 228 -2.08 -13.20 4.30
N GLN A 229 -0.76 -13.36 4.39
CA GLN A 229 0.02 -14.13 3.44
C GLN A 229 -0.45 -15.59 3.45
N PRO A 230 -0.64 -16.22 2.28
CA PRO A 230 -1.14 -17.59 2.20
C PRO A 230 -0.16 -18.54 2.89
N LEU A 231 -0.68 -19.39 3.76
CA LEU A 231 0.04 -20.56 4.25
C LEU A 231 0.12 -21.60 3.11
N GLU A 232 1.08 -22.54 3.17
CA GLU A 232 1.40 -23.46 2.06
C GLU A 232 0.21 -24.27 1.50
N GLU A 233 -0.90 -24.36 2.23
CA GLU A 233 -2.11 -25.12 1.86
C GLU A 233 -3.34 -24.24 1.57
N GLU A 234 -3.26 -22.91 1.74
CA GLU A 234 -4.39 -21.98 1.57
C GLU A 234 -4.36 -21.33 0.18
N GLU A 235 -5.55 -21.19 -0.44
CA GLU A 235 -5.68 -20.37 -1.64
C GLU A 235 -5.39 -18.90 -1.29
N PRO A 236 -4.60 -18.19 -2.11
CA PRO A 236 -4.33 -16.79 -1.88
C PRO A 236 -5.62 -15.98 -2.01
N ARG A 237 -5.84 -15.10 -1.03
CA ARG A 237 -6.90 -14.08 -1.06
C ARG A 237 -6.76 -13.20 -2.30
N HIS A 238 -7.86 -12.92 -2.99
CA HIS A 238 -7.80 -12.19 -4.25
C HIS A 238 -7.34 -10.74 -4.04
N TRP A 239 -7.75 -10.12 -2.94
CA TRP A 239 -7.31 -8.77 -2.59
C TRP A 239 -5.80 -8.70 -2.31
N VAL A 240 -5.21 -9.76 -1.72
CA VAL A 240 -3.77 -9.83 -1.43
C VAL A 240 -2.98 -9.84 -2.72
N GLU A 241 -3.35 -10.71 -3.67
CA GLU A 241 -2.69 -10.79 -4.98
C GLU A 241 -2.74 -9.45 -5.72
N THR A 242 -3.90 -8.80 -5.69
CA THR A 242 -4.14 -7.53 -6.37
C THR A 242 -3.30 -6.40 -5.77
N LEU A 243 -3.33 -6.24 -4.44
CA LEU A 243 -2.56 -5.19 -3.77
C LEU A 243 -1.05 -5.45 -3.86
N GLU A 244 -0.61 -6.71 -3.83
CA GLU A 244 0.79 -7.05 -4.07
C GLU A 244 1.25 -6.68 -5.48
N GLU A 245 0.45 -6.96 -6.51
CA GLU A 245 0.81 -6.56 -7.88
C GLU A 245 0.86 -5.04 -8.03
N ASP A 246 0.00 -4.29 -7.35
CA ASP A 246 0.07 -2.83 -7.28
C ASP A 246 1.35 -2.35 -6.58
N ILE A 247 1.71 -2.96 -5.44
CA ILE A 247 2.97 -2.67 -4.72
C ILE A 247 4.17 -2.98 -5.60
N VAL A 248 4.22 -4.15 -6.25
CA VAL A 248 5.31 -4.53 -7.17
C VAL A 248 5.37 -3.59 -8.36
N THR A 249 4.23 -3.16 -8.88
CA THR A 249 4.17 -2.16 -9.97
C THR A 249 4.75 -0.83 -9.53
N TYR A 250 4.38 -0.34 -8.35
CA TYR A 250 4.95 0.87 -7.77
C TYR A 250 6.47 0.73 -7.59
N LEU A 251 6.93 -0.36 -6.95
CA LEU A 251 8.34 -0.61 -6.65
C LEU A 251 9.20 -0.82 -7.90
N ALA A 252 8.66 -1.44 -8.95
CA ALA A 252 9.39 -1.77 -10.18
C ALA A 252 9.31 -0.67 -11.24
N ALA A 253 8.20 0.07 -11.35
CA ALA A 253 8.00 1.05 -12.42
C ALA A 253 8.12 2.50 -11.92
N VAL A 254 7.50 2.83 -10.79
CA VAL A 254 7.33 4.23 -10.34
C VAL A 254 8.51 4.67 -9.48
N MET A 255 8.84 3.91 -8.44
CA MET A 255 9.91 4.23 -7.50
C MET A 255 11.29 4.41 -8.18
N PRO A 256 11.71 3.56 -9.14
CA PRO A 256 13.00 3.75 -9.80
C PRO A 256 13.07 5.06 -10.58
N THR A 257 11.94 5.51 -11.13
CA THR A 257 11.84 6.82 -11.79
C THR A 257 11.87 7.97 -10.78
N GLN A 258 11.15 7.86 -9.67
CA GLN A 258 11.18 8.86 -8.58
C GLN A 258 12.59 9.04 -8.00
N LEU A 259 13.36 7.96 -7.91
CA LEU A 259 14.73 7.95 -7.41
C LEU A 259 15.78 8.30 -8.47
N GLU A 260 15.39 8.47 -9.74
CA GLU A 260 16.33 8.61 -10.87
C GLU A 260 17.38 7.47 -10.87
N ALA A 261 16.95 6.26 -10.50
CA ALA A 261 17.83 5.12 -10.24
C ALA A 261 18.51 4.61 -11.52
N PHE A 262 17.86 4.79 -12.68
CA PHE A 262 18.35 4.37 -13.98
C PHE A 262 18.39 5.55 -14.97
N SER A 263 19.48 5.64 -15.73
CA SER A 263 19.58 6.62 -16.81
C SER A 263 19.14 5.99 -18.14
N PRO A 264 18.22 6.63 -18.89
CA PRO A 264 17.84 6.16 -20.23
C PRO A 264 18.94 6.39 -21.28
N LEU A 265 19.95 7.21 -20.98
CA LEU A 265 20.98 7.65 -21.92
C LEU A 265 22.32 6.92 -21.76
N ILE A 266 22.55 6.23 -20.63
CA ILE A 266 23.82 5.59 -20.33
C ILE A 266 23.64 4.08 -20.21
N LYS A 267 24.33 3.33 -21.08
CA LYS A 267 24.53 1.89 -20.91
C LYS A 267 25.51 1.67 -19.77
N VAL A 268 25.01 1.10 -18.68
CA VAL A 268 25.85 0.64 -17.57
C VAL A 268 26.26 -0.78 -17.87
N SER A 269 27.47 -0.95 -18.38
CA SER A 269 28.12 -2.26 -18.42
C SER A 269 29.01 -2.41 -17.19
N GLY A 270 28.59 -3.28 -16.27
CA GLY A 270 29.50 -3.87 -15.30
C GLY A 270 30.15 -5.12 -15.89
N ASN A 271 31.27 -5.56 -15.32
CA ASN A 271 31.83 -6.87 -15.65
C ASN A 271 30.79 -7.95 -15.30
N VAL A 272 30.15 -8.55 -16.31
CA VAL A 272 29.19 -9.63 -16.11
C VAL A 272 29.85 -10.94 -16.48
N ASN A 273 29.96 -11.84 -15.52
CA ASN A 273 30.38 -13.21 -15.79
C ASN A 273 29.21 -13.97 -16.44
N ILE A 274 29.41 -14.44 -17.67
CA ILE A 274 28.52 -15.34 -18.38
C ILE A 274 29.22 -16.71 -18.39
N GLY A 275 28.81 -17.62 -17.50
CA GLY A 275 29.54 -18.87 -17.26
C GLY A 275 30.92 -18.62 -16.64
N GLN A 276 31.98 -19.21 -17.21
CA GLN A 276 33.39 -18.92 -16.84
C GLN A 276 33.98 -17.70 -17.56
N VAL A 277 33.21 -17.05 -18.45
CA VAL A 277 33.70 -15.97 -19.30
C VAL A 277 33.25 -14.64 -18.72
N THR A 278 34.21 -13.79 -18.35
CA THR A 278 33.92 -12.39 -18.02
C THR A 278 33.61 -11.65 -19.32
N ALA A 279 32.35 -11.30 -19.54
CA ALA A 279 31.93 -10.45 -20.64
C ALA A 279 32.14 -8.99 -20.23
N CYS A 280 33.05 -8.31 -20.94
CA CYS A 280 33.30 -6.87 -20.78
C CYS A 280 32.44 -6.11 -21.80
N GLY A 281 31.35 -5.50 -21.38
CA GLY A 281 30.63 -4.53 -22.20
C GLY A 281 31.20 -3.10 -22.04
N TYR A 282 31.03 -2.29 -23.07
CA TYR A 282 31.54 -0.92 -23.23
C TYR A 282 31.23 0.03 -22.04
N MET A 283 32.22 0.82 -21.61
CA MET A 283 32.05 1.97 -20.71
C MET A 283 31.81 3.27 -21.51
N PRO A 284 30.76 4.05 -21.25
CA PRO A 284 30.75 5.47 -21.56
C PRO A 284 31.49 6.20 -20.44
N SER A 285 32.50 6.99 -20.80
CA SER A 285 33.47 7.66 -19.93
C SER A 285 32.93 8.75 -18.99
N ARG A 286 31.61 8.88 -18.84
CA ARG A 286 30.94 9.77 -17.87
C ARG A 286 29.57 9.21 -17.53
N THR A 287 29.51 8.22 -16.64
CA THR A 287 28.25 7.86 -15.97
C THR A 287 27.83 9.06 -15.12
N PRO A 288 26.72 9.75 -15.41
CA PRO A 288 26.16 10.69 -14.45
C PRO A 288 25.87 9.91 -13.16
N PRO A 289 25.93 10.57 -12.00
CA PRO A 289 25.67 9.91 -10.73
C PRO A 289 24.26 9.34 -10.78
N MET A 290 24.13 8.01 -10.80
CA MET A 290 22.86 7.31 -10.67
C MET A 290 22.42 7.43 -9.21
N ARG A 291 21.94 8.63 -8.86
CA ARG A 291 21.86 9.10 -7.48
C ARG A 291 21.03 8.16 -6.61
N GLY A 292 19.92 7.64 -7.15
CA GLY A 292 19.08 6.69 -6.46
C GLY A 292 19.34 5.22 -6.76
N PHE A 293 20.39 4.84 -7.49
CA PHE A 293 20.68 3.43 -7.77
C PHE A 293 20.93 2.64 -6.48
N MET A 294 21.81 3.16 -5.62
CA MET A 294 22.10 2.52 -4.34
C MET A 294 20.94 2.65 -3.35
N ASP A 295 20.17 3.73 -3.42
CA ASP A 295 18.99 3.91 -2.57
C ASP A 295 17.93 2.86 -2.92
N LEU A 296 17.61 2.70 -4.21
CA LEU A 296 16.72 1.63 -4.69
C LEU A 296 17.25 0.25 -4.31
N ALA A 297 18.58 0.02 -4.42
CA ALA A 297 19.16 -1.27 -4.04
C ALA A 297 18.95 -1.58 -2.54
N ARG A 298 19.08 -0.57 -1.66
CA ARG A 298 18.80 -0.72 -0.23
C ARG A 298 17.31 -0.93 0.04
N VAL A 299 16.41 -0.25 -0.70
CA VAL A 299 14.97 -0.49 -0.59
C VAL A 299 14.66 -1.95 -0.93
N TYR A 300 15.14 -2.45 -2.07
CA TYR A 300 14.87 -3.82 -2.50
C TYR A 300 15.46 -4.85 -1.53
N ALA A 301 16.63 -4.58 -0.96
CA ALA A 301 17.25 -5.45 0.04
C ALA A 301 16.47 -5.49 1.38
N SER A 302 15.59 -4.51 1.65
CA SER A 302 14.74 -4.49 2.84
C SER A 302 13.37 -5.16 2.66
N LEU A 303 13.02 -5.55 1.43
CA LEU A 303 11.74 -6.20 1.13
C LEU A 303 11.73 -7.66 1.60
N PRO A 304 10.55 -8.24 1.86
CA PRO A 304 10.37 -9.69 1.90
C PRO A 304 10.96 -10.34 0.64
N GLN A 305 11.61 -11.50 0.82
CA GLN A 305 12.37 -12.14 -0.26
C GLN A 305 11.53 -12.37 -1.53
N HIS A 306 10.26 -12.77 -1.39
CA HIS A 306 9.39 -13.01 -2.53
C HIS A 306 9.11 -11.72 -3.34
N LEU A 307 8.84 -10.58 -2.67
CA LEU A 307 8.66 -9.28 -3.33
C LEU A 307 9.95 -8.76 -3.94
N MET A 308 11.09 -8.92 -3.25
CA MET A 308 12.40 -8.56 -3.80
C MET A 308 12.65 -9.27 -5.14
N ILE A 309 12.44 -10.59 -5.17
CA ILE A 309 12.60 -11.40 -6.38
C ILE A 309 11.64 -10.92 -7.48
N ARG A 310 10.35 -10.74 -7.16
CA ARG A 310 9.35 -10.22 -8.11
C ARG A 310 9.76 -8.87 -8.70
N CYS A 311 10.29 -7.95 -7.88
CA CYS A 311 10.75 -6.64 -8.35
C CYS A 311 11.98 -6.74 -9.27
N LEU A 312 12.96 -7.59 -8.91
CA LEU A 312 14.18 -7.80 -9.70
C LEU A 312 13.90 -8.48 -11.05
N GLU A 313 12.94 -9.40 -11.08
CA GLU A 313 12.55 -10.14 -12.29
C GLU A 313 11.48 -9.40 -13.12
N SER A 314 10.88 -8.35 -12.57
CA SER A 314 9.80 -7.60 -13.21
C SER A 314 10.24 -7.01 -14.57
N PRO A 315 9.44 -7.23 -15.64
CA PRO A 315 9.69 -6.58 -16.92
C PRO A 315 9.45 -5.07 -16.88
N LYS A 316 8.74 -4.57 -15.84
CA LYS A 316 8.44 -3.15 -15.66
C LYS A 316 9.64 -2.35 -15.13
N LEU A 317 10.69 -3.03 -14.64
CA LEU A 317 11.91 -2.37 -14.17
C LEU A 317 12.56 -1.60 -15.33
N PRO A 318 12.81 -0.28 -15.21
CA PRO A 318 13.24 0.59 -16.32
C PRO A 318 14.75 0.48 -16.57
N VAL A 319 15.23 -0.75 -16.75
CA VAL A 319 16.59 -1.10 -17.16
C VAL A 319 16.61 -1.33 -18.68
N GLN A 320 17.76 -1.03 -19.30
CA GLN A 320 17.92 -1.10 -20.75
C GLN A 320 18.05 -2.54 -21.26
N ASP A 321 18.74 -3.39 -20.50
CA ASP A 321 19.03 -4.76 -20.88
C ASP A 321 19.26 -5.67 -19.66
N ALA A 322 19.39 -6.98 -19.92
CA ALA A 322 19.63 -7.98 -18.89
C ALA A 322 20.99 -7.82 -18.18
N ILE A 323 21.97 -7.17 -18.83
CA ILE A 323 23.29 -6.89 -18.23
C ILE A 323 23.13 -5.85 -17.12
N GLN A 324 22.45 -4.74 -17.39
CA GLN A 324 22.15 -3.72 -16.39
C GLN A 324 21.28 -4.28 -15.26
N ARG A 325 20.29 -5.14 -15.61
CA ARG A 325 19.46 -5.84 -14.62
C ARG A 325 20.30 -6.74 -13.71
N SER A 326 21.18 -7.56 -14.27
CA SER A 326 22.08 -8.44 -13.53
C SER A 326 23.04 -7.65 -12.63
N TYR A 327 23.57 -6.54 -13.14
CA TYR A 327 24.44 -5.65 -12.36
C TYR A 327 23.70 -5.06 -11.15
N PHE A 328 22.49 -4.54 -11.33
CA PHE A 328 21.67 -4.03 -10.25
C PHE A 328 21.30 -5.13 -9.24
N ALA A 329 20.86 -6.28 -9.72
CA ALA A 329 20.52 -7.42 -8.87
C ALA A 329 21.70 -7.88 -8.00
N LYS A 330 22.93 -7.90 -8.54
CA LYS A 330 24.13 -8.21 -7.76
C LYS A 330 24.34 -7.25 -6.58
N HIS A 331 24.07 -5.96 -6.75
CA HIS A 331 24.18 -4.98 -5.66
C HIS A 331 23.12 -5.23 -4.58
N VAL A 332 21.87 -5.49 -4.98
CA VAL A 332 20.80 -5.85 -4.04
C VAL A 332 21.16 -7.11 -3.25
N LEU A 333 21.53 -8.18 -3.95
CA LEU A 333 21.85 -9.48 -3.34
C LEU A 333 23.10 -9.42 -2.46
N SER A 334 24.10 -8.62 -2.83
CA SER A 334 25.28 -8.36 -1.99
C SER A 334 24.88 -7.78 -0.62
N ILE A 335 23.95 -6.81 -0.61
CA ILE A 335 23.43 -6.25 0.64
C ILE A 335 22.68 -7.32 1.44
N VAL A 336 21.78 -8.06 0.80
CA VAL A 336 20.99 -9.11 1.48
C VAL A 336 21.87 -10.20 2.08
N ASN A 337 22.82 -10.72 1.32
CA ASN A 337 23.73 -11.77 1.76
C ASN A 337 24.63 -11.26 2.92
N SER A 338 25.00 -9.97 2.92
CA SER A 338 25.77 -9.38 4.03
C SER A 338 24.98 -9.25 5.34
N LEU A 339 23.65 -9.13 5.26
CA LEU A 339 22.76 -9.05 6.43
C LEU A 339 22.45 -10.42 7.03
N LYS A 340 22.65 -11.51 6.28
CA LYS A 340 22.39 -12.89 6.70
C LYS A 340 23.61 -13.81 6.48
N PRO A 341 24.76 -13.54 7.12
CA PRO A 341 26.00 -14.29 6.86
C PRO A 341 25.96 -15.75 7.33
N ASP A 342 25.06 -16.10 8.26
CA ASP A 342 24.93 -17.46 8.80
C ASP A 342 24.02 -18.37 7.96
N ASP A 343 23.32 -17.82 6.96
CA ASP A 343 22.46 -18.60 6.08
C ASP A 343 23.35 -19.32 5.05
N LYS A 344 23.33 -20.66 5.03
CA LYS A 344 24.16 -21.47 4.12
C LYS A 344 23.76 -21.34 2.64
N VAL A 345 22.70 -20.59 2.35
CA VAL A 345 22.10 -20.47 1.04
C VAL A 345 22.31 -19.05 0.52
N GLU A 346 23.23 -18.92 -0.42
CA GLU A 346 23.51 -17.62 -1.05
C GLU A 346 22.50 -17.38 -2.19
N LEU A 347 21.87 -16.20 -2.23
CA LEU A 347 21.05 -15.82 -3.37
C LEU A 347 21.90 -15.19 -4.46
N VAL A 348 21.74 -15.67 -5.70
CA VAL A 348 22.47 -15.17 -6.87
C VAL A 348 21.54 -14.92 -8.06
N ALA A 349 21.85 -13.87 -8.83
CA ALA A 349 21.12 -13.54 -10.05
C ALA A 349 21.79 -14.18 -11.28
N VAL A 350 21.04 -14.98 -12.03
CA VAL A 350 21.50 -15.68 -13.24
C VAL A 350 20.78 -15.09 -14.45
N LEU A 351 21.53 -14.83 -15.52
CA LEU A 351 20.94 -14.40 -16.79
C LEU A 351 20.09 -15.52 -17.39
N ARG A 352 18.87 -15.19 -17.78
CA ARG A 352 17.95 -16.09 -18.47
C ARG A 352 17.76 -15.60 -19.91
N PHE A 353 18.08 -16.46 -20.87
CA PHE A 353 17.91 -16.22 -22.29
C PHE A 353 16.76 -17.09 -22.79
N GLU A 354 15.55 -16.54 -22.84
CA GLU A 354 14.40 -17.17 -23.50
C GLU A 354 14.20 -16.51 -24.86
N LYS A 355 13.66 -17.25 -25.85
CA LYS A 355 13.51 -16.79 -27.25
C LYS A 355 12.86 -15.39 -27.31
N GLY A 356 13.68 -14.35 -27.43
CA GLY A 356 13.25 -12.94 -27.53
C GLY A 356 13.07 -12.18 -26.21
N LYS A 357 13.39 -12.77 -25.05
CA LYS A 357 13.36 -12.09 -23.74
C LYS A 357 14.61 -12.44 -22.93
N ASP A 358 15.57 -11.53 -22.93
CA ASP A 358 16.73 -11.60 -22.03
C ASP A 358 16.32 -11.00 -20.67
N THR A 359 16.40 -11.78 -19.60
CA THR A 359 16.07 -11.34 -18.24
C THR A 359 17.02 -11.95 -17.21
N ILE A 360 16.71 -11.83 -15.93
CA ILE A 360 17.39 -12.55 -14.85
C ILE A 360 16.42 -13.49 -14.15
N ALA A 361 16.99 -14.47 -13.45
CA ALA A 361 16.31 -15.26 -12.44
C ALA A 361 17.14 -15.23 -11.15
N VAL A 362 16.49 -15.08 -10.00
CA VAL A 362 17.17 -15.17 -8.69
C VAL A 362 17.07 -16.62 -8.19
N VAL A 363 18.22 -17.25 -7.92
CA VAL A 363 18.31 -18.65 -7.51
C VAL A 363 19.10 -18.79 -6.21
N LYS A 364 18.81 -19.87 -5.48
CA LYS A 364 19.54 -20.31 -4.30
C LYS A 364 20.78 -21.10 -4.74
N GLN A 365 21.96 -20.65 -4.36
CA GLN A 365 23.24 -21.35 -4.55
C GLN A 365 23.55 -22.18 -3.30
N SER A 366 23.78 -23.47 -3.51
CA SER A 366 24.03 -24.49 -2.47
C SER A 366 25.51 -24.81 -2.32
#